data_AF-A0AB35N2A3-F1
#
_entry.id   AF-A0AB35N2A3-F1
#
_cell.length_a   1.000
_cell.length_b   1.000
_cell.length_c   1.000
_cell.angle_alpha   90.00
_cell.angle_beta   90.00
_cell.angle_gamma   90.00
#
_symmetry.space_group_name_H-M   'P 1'
#
loop_
_entity.id
_entity.type
_entity.pdbx_description
1 polymer ?
#
loop_
_entity_poly.entity_id
_entity_poly.type
_entity_poly.pdbx_seq_one_letter_code
_entity_poly.pdbx_strand_id
1 'polypeptide(L)'
;MQAEVKWVEGFKFLGQSQSGHSVVMDGSGGATAPSPMEMVLMAAGGCSSVDVVDGLKSAGQSITGCNAKLETTRRETAPKIFTVINIHFEVSGDNLDPEQVAKVCADSLEKYCSVCLMLGAGVEMTHSWEII
;
A
#
# COMPACT_ATOMS: atom_id res chain seq x y z
N MET A 1 13.95 13.16 2.27
CA MET A 1 13.24 12.71 1.04
C MET A 1 12.92 13.93 0.21
N GLN A 2 13.23 13.89 -1.09
CA GLN A 2 12.84 14.90 -2.07
C GLN A 2 12.18 14.22 -3.27
N ALA A 3 11.23 14.88 -3.90
CA ALA A 3 10.60 14.42 -5.12
C ALA A 3 10.17 15.65 -5.94
N GLU A 4 10.14 15.50 -7.25
CA GLU A 4 9.64 16.51 -8.18
C GLU A 4 8.44 15.93 -8.94
N VAL A 5 7.41 16.74 -9.16
CA VAL A 5 6.27 16.37 -10.01
C VAL A 5 6.15 17.41 -11.10
N LYS A 6 6.35 16.98 -12.34
CA LYS A 6 6.32 17.83 -13.53
C LYS A 6 5.04 17.58 -14.31
N TRP A 7 4.31 18.65 -14.63
CA TRP A 7 3.24 18.60 -15.61
C TRP A 7 3.81 18.34 -17.00
N VAL A 8 3.25 17.36 -17.72
CA VAL A 8 3.69 16.98 -19.07
C VAL A 8 2.73 17.54 -20.11
N GLU A 9 1.47 17.11 -20.04
CA GLU A 9 0.39 17.53 -20.93
C GLU A 9 -0.95 17.12 -20.32
N GLY A 10 -2.06 17.76 -20.72
CA GLY A 10 -3.39 17.42 -20.20
C GLY A 10 -3.41 17.32 -18.67
N PHE A 11 -3.87 16.19 -18.13
CA PHE A 11 -3.77 15.86 -16.71
C PHE A 11 -2.70 14.81 -16.39
N LYS A 12 -1.67 14.70 -17.25
CA LYS A 12 -0.54 13.78 -17.05
C LYS A 12 0.62 14.47 -16.34
N PHE A 13 1.15 13.78 -15.35
CA PHE A 13 2.26 14.25 -14.53
C PHE A 13 3.35 13.18 -14.45
N LEU A 14 4.61 13.61 -14.52
CA LEU A 14 5.78 12.77 -14.27
C LEU A 14 6.29 13.05 -12.85
N GLY A 15 6.24 12.06 -11.98
CA GLY A 15 6.88 12.10 -10.66
C GLY A 15 8.28 11.52 -10.73
N GLN A 16 9.28 12.24 -10.22
CA GLN A 16 10.68 11.79 -10.08
C GLN A 16 11.01 11.63 -8.59
N SER A 17 11.43 10.45 -8.18
CA SER A 17 11.88 10.18 -6.80
C SER A 17 13.34 10.60 -6.59
N GLN A 18 13.73 10.84 -5.33
CA GLN A 18 15.14 11.03 -4.95
C GLN A 18 16.04 9.86 -5.35
N SER A 19 15.50 8.64 -5.44
CA SER A 19 16.23 7.45 -5.88
C SER A 19 16.47 7.40 -7.40
N GLY A 20 15.99 8.40 -8.16
CA GLY A 20 16.24 8.50 -9.60
C GLY A 20 15.23 7.74 -10.46
N HIS A 21 14.13 7.25 -9.89
CA HIS A 21 13.07 6.56 -10.63
C HIS A 21 11.92 7.50 -10.93
N SER A 22 11.19 7.21 -12.01
CA SER A 22 10.06 8.02 -12.43
C SER A 22 8.79 7.20 -12.55
N VAL A 23 7.66 7.82 -12.24
CA VAL A 23 6.31 7.26 -12.43
C VAL A 23 5.43 8.29 -13.14
N VAL A 24 4.47 7.82 -13.93
CA VAL A 24 3.47 8.68 -14.58
C VAL A 24 2.17 8.58 -13.79
N MET A 25 1.51 9.72 -13.59
CA MET A 25 0.19 9.81 -12.98
C MET A 25 -0.80 10.49 -13.91
N ASP A 26 -2.04 9.99 -13.92
CA ASP A 26 -3.13 10.54 -14.74
C ASP A 26 -4.26 11.09 -13.85
N GLY A 27 -4.39 12.42 -13.83
CA GLY A 27 -5.45 13.12 -13.10
C GLY A 27 -6.84 12.98 -13.71
N SER A 28 -6.99 12.45 -14.94
CA SER A 28 -8.28 12.17 -15.58
C SER A 28 -8.88 10.83 -15.12
N GLY A 29 -8.81 10.57 -13.81
CA GLY A 29 -9.38 9.36 -13.19
C GLY A 29 -8.62 8.07 -13.49
N GLY A 30 -7.34 8.15 -13.86
CA GLY A 30 -6.51 6.95 -14.04
C GLY A 30 -6.57 6.31 -15.43
N ALA A 31 -7.05 7.03 -16.46
CA ALA A 31 -7.35 6.45 -17.77
C ALA A 31 -6.14 5.86 -18.51
N THR A 32 -4.95 6.48 -18.39
CA THR A 32 -3.74 6.07 -19.12
C THR A 32 -2.52 5.79 -18.23
N ALA A 33 -2.63 6.06 -16.94
CA ALA A 33 -1.69 5.73 -15.87
C ALA A 33 -2.45 5.81 -14.53
N PRO A 34 -1.97 5.25 -13.41
CA PRO A 34 -2.69 5.37 -12.15
C PRO A 34 -2.89 6.83 -11.75
N SER A 35 -4.06 7.15 -11.22
CA SER A 35 -4.32 8.45 -10.63
C SER A 35 -3.46 8.67 -9.37
N PRO A 36 -3.25 9.93 -8.95
CA PRO A 36 -2.54 10.21 -7.71
C PRO A 36 -3.13 9.49 -6.49
N MET A 37 -4.46 9.30 -6.44
CA MET A 37 -5.11 8.59 -5.34
C MET A 37 -4.86 7.07 -5.40
N GLU A 38 -4.84 6.47 -6.59
CA GLU A 38 -4.45 5.06 -6.75
C GLU A 38 -2.97 4.85 -6.38
N MET A 39 -2.10 5.82 -6.68
CA MET A 39 -0.70 5.78 -6.23
C MET A 39 -0.59 5.78 -4.71
N VAL A 40 -1.39 6.58 -4.00
CA VAL A 40 -1.43 6.57 -2.52
C VAL A 40 -1.90 5.22 -1.99
N LEU A 41 -2.94 4.64 -2.59
CA LEU A 41 -3.45 3.32 -2.19
C LEU A 41 -2.39 2.23 -2.40
N MET A 42 -1.76 2.19 -3.58
CA MET A 42 -0.66 1.26 -3.87
C MET A 42 0.55 1.48 -2.96
N ALA A 43 0.87 2.72 -2.61
CA ALA A 43 1.95 3.02 -1.68
C ALA A 43 1.66 2.48 -0.27
N ALA A 44 0.41 2.54 0.20
CA ALA A 44 0.01 1.94 1.47
C ALA A 44 0.17 0.41 1.43
N GLY A 45 -0.33 -0.23 0.37
CA GLY A 45 -0.17 -1.67 0.16
C GLY A 45 1.29 -2.10 0.11
N GLY A 46 2.09 -1.42 -0.71
CA GLY A 46 3.52 -1.71 -0.87
C GLY A 46 4.32 -1.51 0.42
N CYS A 47 4.11 -0.41 1.13
CA CYS A 47 4.76 -0.16 2.43
C CYS A 47 4.43 -1.26 3.43
N SER A 48 3.15 -1.63 3.54
CA SER A 48 2.73 -2.66 4.48
C SER A 48 3.24 -4.06 4.10
N SER A 49 3.25 -4.39 2.81
CA SER A 49 3.82 -5.64 2.31
C SER A 49 5.32 -5.78 2.57
N VAL A 50 6.08 -4.68 2.57
CA VAL A 50 7.51 -4.71 2.94
C VAL A 50 7.66 -5.22 4.38
N ASP A 51 6.88 -4.70 5.31
CA ASP A 51 6.94 -5.10 6.72
C ASP A 51 6.48 -6.55 6.93
N VAL A 52 5.44 -7.01 6.21
CA VAL A 52 4.97 -8.41 6.28
C VAL A 52 6.05 -9.37 5.80
N VAL A 53 6.65 -9.10 4.64
CA VAL A 53 7.70 -9.96 4.05
C VAL A 53 8.95 -9.97 4.93
N ASP A 54 9.40 -8.80 5.39
CA ASP A 54 10.59 -8.67 6.24
C ASP A 54 10.36 -9.33 7.61
N GLY A 55 9.19 -9.11 8.22
CA GLY A 55 8.80 -9.70 9.50
C GLY A 55 8.75 -11.22 9.46
N LEU A 56 8.17 -11.81 8.40
CA LEU A 56 8.12 -13.27 8.24
C LEU A 56 9.50 -13.87 8.00
N LYS A 57 10.32 -13.25 7.13
CA LYS A 57 11.70 -13.69 6.92
C LYS A 57 12.53 -13.62 8.19
N SER A 58 12.40 -12.54 8.95
CA SER A 58 13.09 -12.34 10.22
C SER A 58 12.66 -13.34 11.30
N ALA A 59 11.40 -13.78 11.26
CA ALA A 59 10.87 -14.85 12.11
C ALA A 59 11.25 -16.27 11.62
N GLY A 60 12.09 -16.40 10.58
CA GLY A 60 12.53 -17.68 10.03
C GLY A 60 11.47 -18.42 9.21
N GLN A 61 10.40 -17.74 8.80
CA GLN A 61 9.32 -18.32 8.00
C GLN A 61 9.71 -18.41 6.52
N SER A 62 9.39 -19.53 5.86
CA SER A 62 9.72 -19.80 4.47
C SER A 62 8.72 -19.19 3.48
N ILE A 63 8.58 -17.85 3.52
CA ILE A 63 7.68 -17.12 2.62
C ILE A 63 8.18 -17.13 1.16
N THR A 64 7.26 -17.38 0.22
CA THR A 64 7.50 -17.38 -1.23
C THR A 64 6.69 -16.32 -1.97
N GLY A 65 5.61 -15.80 -1.37
CA GLY A 65 4.78 -14.77 -1.98
C GLY A 65 4.00 -13.94 -0.95
N CYS A 66 3.75 -12.68 -1.30
CA CYS A 66 2.84 -11.80 -0.57
C CYS A 66 2.12 -10.93 -1.61
N ASN A 67 0.81 -11.09 -1.72
CA ASN A 67 -0.05 -10.27 -2.56
C ASN A 67 -1.02 -9.49 -1.67
N ALA A 68 -0.96 -8.15 -1.73
CA ALA A 68 -1.86 -7.28 -0.99
C ALA A 68 -2.98 -6.81 -1.90
N LYS A 69 -4.21 -7.27 -1.63
CA LYS A 69 -5.44 -6.79 -2.26
C LYS A 69 -6.01 -5.64 -1.45
N LEU A 70 -6.16 -4.47 -2.08
CA LEU A 70 -6.63 -3.27 -1.41
C LEU A 70 -8.04 -2.91 -1.85
N GLU A 71 -8.91 -2.70 -0.88
CA GLU A 71 -10.26 -2.17 -1.07
C GLU A 71 -10.39 -0.85 -0.31
N THR A 72 -11.20 0.07 -0.84
CA THR A 72 -11.33 1.39 -0.22
C THR A 72 -12.68 2.03 -0.50
N THR A 73 -13.13 2.81 0.49
CA THR A 73 -14.28 3.70 0.37
C THR A 73 -13.80 5.15 0.38
N ARG A 74 -14.43 6.00 -0.44
CA ARG A 74 -14.15 7.43 -0.53
C ARG A 74 -15.41 8.24 -0.29
N ARG A 75 -15.24 9.48 0.21
CA ARG A 75 -16.37 10.43 0.26
C ARG A 75 -16.93 10.69 -1.14
N GLU A 76 -18.25 10.80 -1.24
CA GLU A 76 -18.93 11.11 -2.49
C GLU A 76 -18.64 12.53 -2.97
N THR A 77 -18.51 13.47 -2.03
CA THR A 77 -18.31 14.90 -2.28
C THR A 77 -16.86 15.34 -2.05
N ALA A 78 -16.47 16.45 -2.69
CA ALA A 78 -15.13 16.99 -2.53
C ALA A 78 -14.91 17.57 -1.11
N PRO A 79 -13.73 17.37 -0.50
CA PRO A 79 -12.61 16.55 -0.99
C PRO A 79 -12.90 15.04 -0.86
N LYS A 80 -12.74 14.29 -1.96
CA LYS A 80 -13.01 12.83 -2.07
C LYS A 80 -11.88 11.99 -1.46
N ILE A 81 -11.59 12.22 -0.19
CA ILE A 81 -10.57 11.49 0.57
C ILE A 81 -11.01 10.03 0.80
N PHE A 82 -10.05 9.16 1.08
CA PHE A 82 -10.33 7.84 1.63
C PHE A 82 -10.98 7.97 3.01
N THR A 83 -11.98 7.14 3.27
CA THR A 83 -12.62 7.00 4.58
C THR A 83 -12.31 5.65 5.21
N VAL A 84 -12.21 4.62 4.37
CA VAL A 84 -11.83 3.25 4.77
C VAL A 84 -10.81 2.72 3.76
N ILE A 85 -9.78 2.04 4.24
CA ILE A 85 -8.89 1.20 3.43
C ILE A 85 -8.75 -0.15 4.14
N ASN A 86 -9.07 -1.22 3.41
CA ASN A 86 -8.78 -2.59 3.83
C ASN A 86 -7.61 -3.13 3.01
N ILE A 87 -6.63 -3.74 3.69
CA ILE A 87 -5.54 -4.48 3.05
C ILE A 87 -5.71 -5.97 3.37
N HIS A 88 -6.05 -6.77 2.37
CA HIS A 88 -6.11 -8.22 2.48
C HIS A 88 -4.81 -8.84 1.97
N PHE A 89 -4.09 -9.55 2.84
CA PHE A 89 -2.82 -10.19 2.49
C PHE A 89 -3.03 -11.67 2.14
N GLU A 90 -2.71 -12.03 0.91
CA GLU A 90 -2.55 -13.41 0.46
C GLU A 90 -1.07 -13.77 0.60
N VAL A 91 -0.74 -14.64 1.55
CA VAL A 91 0.64 -15.02 1.87
C VAL A 91 0.87 -16.47 1.45
N SER A 92 1.91 -16.72 0.67
CA SER A 92 2.31 -18.08 0.27
C SER A 92 3.69 -18.42 0.80
N GLY A 93 3.89 -19.68 1.15
CA GLY A 93 5.16 -20.18 1.68
C GLY A 93 5.09 -21.64 2.13
N ASP A 94 6.20 -22.17 2.61
CA ASP A 94 6.27 -23.53 3.14
C ASP A 94 6.09 -23.55 4.65
N ASN A 95 5.13 -24.35 5.14
CA ASN A 95 4.81 -24.56 6.55
C ASN A 95 4.79 -23.27 7.39
N LEU A 96 4.11 -22.23 6.87
CA LEU A 96 3.99 -20.94 7.54
C LEU A 96 3.18 -21.07 8.83
N ASP A 97 3.69 -20.47 9.90
CA ASP A 97 2.98 -20.36 11.18
C ASP A 97 1.86 -19.30 11.08
N PRO A 98 0.58 -19.70 11.17
CA PRO A 98 -0.54 -18.77 11.07
C PRO A 98 -0.55 -17.69 12.15
N GLU A 99 -0.06 -17.97 13.36
CA GLU A 99 0.02 -16.96 14.43
C GLU A 99 1.06 -15.89 14.09
N GLN A 100 2.19 -16.31 13.51
CA GLN A 100 3.23 -15.39 13.08
C GLN A 100 2.77 -14.54 11.89
N VAL A 101 2.04 -15.13 10.92
CA VAL A 101 1.43 -14.38 9.80
C VAL A 101 0.42 -13.36 10.31
N ALA A 102 -0.50 -13.76 11.19
CA ALA A 102 -1.48 -12.86 11.79
C ALA A 102 -0.81 -11.67 12.47
N LYS A 103 0.22 -11.96 13.28
CA LYS A 103 0.95 -10.94 14.04
C LYS A 103 1.66 -9.94 13.13
N VAL A 104 2.39 -10.39 12.10
CA VAL A 104 3.10 -9.46 11.22
C VAL A 104 2.15 -8.61 10.38
N CYS A 105 1.01 -9.15 9.97
CA CYS A 105 -0.01 -8.40 9.22
C CYS A 105 -0.60 -7.30 10.10
N ALA A 106 -0.94 -7.60 11.36
CA ALA A 106 -1.40 -6.59 12.31
C ALA A 106 -0.32 -5.54 12.61
N ASP A 107 0.89 -5.98 12.94
CA ASP A 107 2.01 -5.09 13.28
C ASP A 107 2.39 -4.16 12.11
N SER A 108 2.27 -4.62 10.86
CA SER A 108 2.54 -3.79 9.68
C SER A 108 1.62 -2.57 9.60
N LEU A 109 0.33 -2.70 9.92
CA LEU A 109 -0.62 -1.58 9.91
C LEU A 109 -0.54 -0.72 11.17
N GLU A 110 -0.29 -1.34 12.33
CA GLU A 110 -0.45 -0.70 13.63
C GLU A 110 0.84 -0.11 14.21
N LYS A 111 2.01 -0.56 13.75
CA LYS A 111 3.30 -0.22 14.37
C LYS A 111 4.37 0.23 13.39
N TYR A 112 4.47 -0.39 12.22
CA TYR A 112 5.67 -0.23 11.38
C TYR A 112 5.43 0.60 10.11
N CYS A 113 4.37 0.32 9.33
CA CYS A 113 4.23 0.97 8.03
C CYS A 113 3.88 2.44 8.20
N SER A 114 4.88 3.30 7.95
CA SER A 114 4.76 4.74 8.09
C SER A 114 3.65 5.32 7.20
N VAL A 115 3.41 4.73 6.02
CA VAL A 115 2.31 5.18 5.12
C VAL A 115 0.96 4.87 5.74
N CYS A 116 0.74 3.65 6.23
CA CYS A 116 -0.50 3.25 6.89
C CYS A 116 -0.75 4.07 8.16
N LEU A 117 0.28 4.32 8.97
CA LEU A 117 0.17 5.14 10.18
C LEU A 117 -0.17 6.60 9.88
N MET A 118 0.43 7.20 8.84
CA MET A 118 0.08 8.57 8.42
C MET A 118 -1.36 8.66 7.90
N LEU A 119 -1.81 7.68 7.11
CA LEU A 119 -3.19 7.62 6.62
C LEU A 119 -4.18 7.35 7.76
N GLY A 120 -3.82 6.47 8.70
CA GLY A 120 -4.62 6.05 9.86
C GLY A 120 -4.99 7.19 10.82
N ALA A 121 -4.33 8.35 10.73
CA ALA A 121 -4.71 9.55 11.47
C ALA A 121 -6.08 10.12 11.04
N GLY A 122 -6.59 9.75 9.86
CA GLY A 122 -7.89 10.23 9.36
C GLY A 122 -8.66 9.25 8.48
N VAL A 123 -8.13 8.04 8.27
CA VAL A 123 -8.72 6.97 7.47
C VAL A 123 -8.85 5.73 8.37
N GLU A 124 -10.00 5.08 8.35
CA GLU A 124 -10.14 3.78 9.01
C GLU A 124 -9.34 2.73 8.25
N MET A 125 -8.35 2.13 8.91
CA MET A 125 -7.47 1.13 8.32
C MET A 125 -7.83 -0.24 8.89
N THR A 126 -8.17 -1.19 8.02
CA THR A 126 -8.41 -2.59 8.41
C THR A 126 -7.49 -3.52 7.65
N HIS A 127 -7.30 -4.73 8.18
CA HIS A 127 -6.58 -5.79 7.49
C HIS A 127 -7.29 -7.13 7.63
N SER A 128 -6.97 -8.02 6.71
CA SER A 128 -7.27 -9.45 6.78
C SER A 128 -6.16 -10.20 6.08
N TRP A 129 -6.10 -11.51 6.26
CA TRP A 129 -5.07 -12.33 5.63
C TRP A 129 -5.55 -13.77 5.44
N GLU A 130 -4.91 -14.45 4.50
CA GLU A 130 -4.99 -15.90 4.34
C GLU A 130 -3.63 -16.47 3.91
N ILE A 131 -3.41 -17.75 4.20
CA ILE A 131 -2.26 -18.49 3.67
C ILE A 131 -2.75 -19.29 2.47
N ILE A 132 -2.10 -19.12 1.32
CA ILE A 132 -2.36 -19.84 0.06
C ILE A 132 -1.32 -20.93 -0.18
#